data_AF-M3D9V5-F1
#
_entry.id   AF-M3D9V5-F1
#
_cell.length_a   1.000
_cell.length_b   1.000
_cell.length_c   1.000
_cell.angle_alpha   90.00
_cell.angle_beta   90.00
_cell.angle_gamma   90.00
#
_symmetry.space_group_name_H-M   'P 1'
#
loop_
_entity.id
_entity.type
_entity.pdbx_description
1 polymer ?
#
loop_
_entity_poly.entity_id
_entity_poly.type
_entity_poly.pdbx_seq_one_letter_code
_entity_poly.pdbx_strand_id
1 'polypeptide(L)'
;MAAAGTPKKPSSVLATIAAQRAASQPKVEDLKPIRPIYEKKYHLTQEDIDEIRRLRKEDPRYWSRLRLAEKFDCSQFFISLCVTAPEHAKEKEAEVEAVKARWGRRKIEARVARAERKKLWGQEG
;
A
#
# COMPACT_ATOMS: atom_id res chain seq x y z
N MET A 1 -17.74 -39.29 -40.76
CA MET A 1 -17.64 -37.86 -41.14
C MET A 1 -18.40 -37.05 -40.09
N ALA A 2 -17.70 -36.43 -39.14
CA ALA A 2 -18.33 -35.62 -38.10
C ALA A 2 -18.37 -34.16 -38.55
N ALA A 3 -19.57 -33.58 -38.59
CA ALA A 3 -19.84 -32.25 -39.09
C ALA A 3 -19.26 -31.16 -38.17
N ALA A 4 -18.55 -30.20 -38.76
CA ALA A 4 -18.06 -29.00 -38.11
C ALA A 4 -19.22 -28.08 -37.70
N GLY A 5 -19.36 -27.81 -36.41
CA GLY A 5 -20.25 -26.77 -35.90
C GLY A 5 -19.71 -25.38 -36.22
N THR A 6 -20.46 -24.59 -36.98
CA THR A 6 -20.12 -23.20 -37.30
C THR A 6 -20.39 -22.27 -36.10
N PRO A 7 -19.52 -21.29 -35.80
CA PRO A 7 -19.73 -20.39 -34.65
C PRO A 7 -20.87 -19.40 -34.93
N LYS A 8 -21.91 -19.48 -34.12
CA LYS A 8 -23.11 -18.61 -34.15
C LYS A 8 -22.73 -17.18 -33.75
N LYS A 9 -22.92 -16.20 -34.64
CA LYS A 9 -22.62 -14.78 -34.38
C LYS A 9 -23.58 -14.22 -33.30
N PRO A 10 -23.09 -13.39 -32.36
CA PRO A 10 -23.92 -12.82 -31.30
C PRO A 10 -24.96 -11.86 -31.89
N SER A 11 -26.24 -12.07 -31.58
CA SER A 11 -27.38 -11.32 -32.15
C SER A 11 -27.60 -9.92 -31.55
N SER A 12 -26.75 -9.48 -30.64
CA SER A 12 -26.91 -8.24 -29.88
C SER A 12 -25.66 -7.38 -29.97
N VAL A 13 -25.83 -6.08 -30.22
CA VAL A 13 -24.74 -5.08 -30.22
C VAL A 13 -23.99 -5.09 -28.89
N LEU A 14 -24.70 -5.28 -27.77
CA LEU A 14 -24.08 -5.41 -26.45
C LEU A 14 -23.21 -6.67 -26.35
N ALA A 15 -23.64 -7.78 -26.95
CA ALA A 15 -22.87 -9.02 -26.98
C ALA A 15 -21.63 -8.92 -27.88
N THR A 16 -21.72 -8.18 -28.99
CA THR A 16 -20.56 -7.87 -29.85
C THR A 16 -19.55 -6.98 -29.12
N ILE A 17 -20.02 -5.92 -28.43
CA ILE A 17 -19.15 -5.03 -27.65
C ILE A 17 -18.47 -5.78 -26.49
N ALA A 18 -19.20 -6.67 -25.80
CA ALA A 18 -18.65 -7.49 -24.72
C ALA A 18 -17.59 -8.47 -25.24
N ALA A 19 -17.86 -9.17 -26.36
CA ALA A 19 -16.90 -10.08 -26.99
C ALA A 19 -15.65 -9.34 -27.47
N GLN A 20 -15.82 -8.14 -28.03
CA GLN A 20 -14.70 -7.33 -28.51
C GLN A 20 -13.85 -6.77 -27.35
N ARG A 21 -14.47 -6.41 -26.22
CA ARG A 21 -13.76 -6.04 -24.99
C ARG A 21 -12.99 -7.22 -24.39
N ALA A 22 -13.58 -8.41 -24.37
CA ALA A 22 -12.91 -9.61 -23.89
C ALA A 22 -11.70 -9.97 -24.77
N ALA A 23 -11.84 -9.84 -26.09
CA ALA A 23 -10.76 -10.08 -27.05
C ALA A 23 -9.63 -9.03 -26.99
N SER A 24 -9.91 -7.82 -26.50
CA SER A 24 -8.94 -6.71 -26.42
C SER A 24 -8.34 -6.48 -25.03
N GLN A 25 -8.60 -7.36 -24.05
CA GLN A 25 -7.97 -7.23 -22.73
C GLN A 25 -6.45 -7.42 -22.86
N PRO A 26 -5.63 -6.48 -22.36
CA PRO A 26 -4.19 -6.66 -22.33
C PRO A 26 -3.84 -7.85 -21.43
N LYS A 27 -2.84 -8.62 -21.83
CA LYS A 27 -2.32 -9.70 -20.99
C LYS A 27 -1.52 -9.09 -19.83
N VAL A 28 -1.41 -9.80 -18.72
CA VAL A 28 -0.75 -9.29 -17.50
C VAL A 28 0.71 -8.97 -17.77
N GLU A 29 1.36 -9.71 -18.67
CA GLU A 29 2.76 -9.57 -19.06
C GLU A 29 3.03 -8.28 -19.83
N ASP A 30 2.01 -7.71 -20.49
CA ASP A 30 2.12 -6.48 -21.26
C ASP A 30 1.99 -5.22 -20.37
N LEU A 31 1.60 -5.40 -19.09
CA LEU A 31 1.36 -4.30 -18.16
C LEU A 31 2.63 -3.87 -17.46
N LYS A 32 2.89 -2.55 -17.48
CA LYS A 32 3.99 -1.97 -16.70
C LYS A 32 3.65 -2.00 -15.20
N PRO A 33 4.61 -2.38 -14.34
CA PRO A 33 4.43 -2.29 -12.89
C PRO A 33 4.10 -0.85 -12.46
N ILE A 34 3.03 -0.69 -11.68
CA ILE A 34 2.64 0.61 -11.10
C ILE A 34 3.67 1.10 -10.07
N ARG A 35 4.37 0.15 -9.43
CA ARG A 35 5.45 0.41 -8.48
C ARG A 35 6.73 -0.25 -8.97
N PRO A 36 7.91 0.32 -8.66
CA PRO A 36 9.17 -0.35 -8.94
C PRO A 36 9.21 -1.71 -8.26
N ILE A 37 9.74 -2.70 -8.99
CA ILE A 37 9.97 -4.04 -8.45
C ILE A 37 11.17 -3.93 -7.51
N TYR A 38 10.99 -4.36 -6.26
CA TYR A 38 12.03 -4.37 -5.24
C TYR A 38 12.31 -5.81 -4.81
N GLU A 39 13.59 -6.18 -4.79
CA GLU A 39 14.05 -7.47 -4.28
C GLU A 39 14.02 -7.50 -2.75
N LYS A 40 13.37 -8.52 -2.18
CA LYS A 40 13.26 -8.68 -0.73
C LYS A 40 14.57 -9.23 -0.17
N LYS A 41 15.21 -8.47 0.71
CA LYS A 41 16.40 -8.91 1.46
C LYS A 41 15.98 -9.53 2.80
N TYR A 42 16.56 -10.69 3.13
CA TYR A 42 16.32 -11.42 4.38
C TYR A 42 17.65 -11.74 5.08
N HIS A 43 18.48 -10.71 5.28
CA HIS A 43 19.84 -10.82 5.79
C HIS A 43 19.98 -10.59 7.30
N LEU A 44 18.92 -10.14 7.97
CA LEU A 44 18.97 -9.82 9.40
C LEU A 44 18.86 -11.07 10.28
N THR A 45 19.67 -11.09 11.33
CA THR A 45 19.72 -12.14 12.34
C THR A 45 18.86 -11.78 13.56
N GLN A 46 18.72 -12.73 14.50
CA GLN A 46 18.01 -12.47 15.75
C GLN A 46 18.73 -11.41 16.61
N GLU A 47 20.06 -11.41 16.60
CA GLU A 47 20.89 -10.44 17.32
C GLU A 47 20.65 -9.01 16.81
N ASP A 48 20.52 -8.84 15.49
CA ASP A 48 20.18 -7.54 14.88
C ASP A 48 18.81 -7.04 15.35
N ILE A 49 17.83 -7.94 15.45
CA ILE A 49 16.48 -7.60 15.91
C ILE A 49 16.50 -7.15 17.37
N ASP A 50 17.30 -7.80 18.21
CA ASP A 50 17.41 -7.44 19.63
C ASP A 50 18.16 -6.12 19.82
N GLU A 51 19.16 -5.84 18.99
CA GLU A 51 19.82 -4.53 18.93
C GLU A 51 18.86 -3.42 18.46
N ILE A 52 18.04 -3.67 17.44
CA ILE A 52 16.99 -2.73 16.99
C ILE A 52 16.05 -2.38 18.16
N ARG A 53 15.63 -3.38 18.94
CA ARG A 53 14.76 -3.19 20.10
C ARG A 53 15.46 -2.39 21.19
N ARG A 54 16.72 -2.70 21.48
CA ARG A 54 17.54 -2.01 22.48
C ARG A 54 17.68 -0.53 22.15
N LEU A 55 18.14 -0.21 20.94
CA LEU A 55 18.36 1.17 20.48
C LEU A 55 17.06 1.98 20.47
N ARG A 56 15.96 1.39 19.99
CA ARG A 56 14.65 2.08 19.97
C ARG A 56 14.12 2.36 21.38
N LYS A 57 14.40 1.49 22.35
CA LYS A 57 13.99 1.67 23.75
C LYS A 57 14.84 2.72 24.47
N GLU A 58 16.13 2.81 24.12
CA GLU A 58 17.07 3.76 24.71
C GLU A 58 16.72 5.21 24.37
N ASP A 59 16.62 5.54 23.08
CA ASP A 59 16.21 6.88 22.64
C ASP A 59 15.33 6.80 21.37
N PRO A 60 14.00 6.78 21.52
CA PRO A 60 13.07 6.76 20.39
C PRO A 60 13.13 7.99 19.49
N ARG A 61 13.63 9.14 19.98
CA ARG A 61 13.72 10.40 19.23
C ARG A 61 14.95 10.39 18.33
N TYR A 62 16.10 9.94 18.85
CA TYR A 62 17.32 9.78 18.07
C TYR A 62 17.27 8.56 17.15
N TRP A 63 16.86 7.39 17.66
CA TRP A 63 16.79 6.13 16.91
C TRP A 63 15.45 5.99 16.19
N SER A 64 15.17 6.91 15.27
CA SER A 64 13.95 6.89 14.46
C SER A 64 13.88 5.64 13.57
N ARG A 65 12.66 5.29 13.11
CA ARG A 65 12.46 4.17 12.18
C ARG A 65 13.29 4.31 10.90
N LEU A 66 13.47 5.54 10.41
CA LEU A 66 14.33 5.83 9.25
C LEU A 66 15.79 5.51 9.55
N ARG A 67 16.33 5.99 10.68
CA ARG A 67 17.73 5.75 11.04
C ARG A 67 18.04 4.29 11.30
N LEU A 68 17.12 3.56 11.94
CA LEU A 68 17.27 2.12 12.13
C LEU A 68 17.21 1.36 10.79
N ALA A 69 16.29 1.76 9.89
CA ALA A 69 16.21 1.18 8.56
C ALA A 69 17.50 1.39 7.76
N GLU A 70 18.10 2.58 7.82
CA GLU A 70 19.40 2.89 7.19
C GLU A 70 20.54 2.09 7.82
N LYS A 71 20.59 2.03 9.17
CA LYS A 71 21.65 1.31 9.90
C LYS A 71 21.67 -0.19 9.61
N PHE A 72 20.50 -0.81 9.46
CA PHE A 72 20.35 -2.26 9.24
C PHE A 72 20.05 -2.63 7.77
N ASP A 73 20.12 -1.67 6.84
CA ASP A 73 19.77 -1.84 5.41
C ASP A 73 18.45 -2.60 5.20
N CYS A 74 17.41 -2.20 5.91
CA CYS A 74 16.11 -2.84 5.85
C CYS A 74 14.97 -1.82 5.70
N SER A 75 13.74 -2.30 5.51
CA SER A 75 12.59 -1.43 5.34
C SER A 75 12.17 -0.76 6.66
N GLN A 76 11.80 0.53 6.62
CA GLN A 76 11.15 1.20 7.76
C GLN A 76 9.87 0.50 8.21
N PHE A 77 9.21 -0.23 7.31
CA PHE A 77 8.07 -1.06 7.63
C PHE A 77 8.49 -2.25 8.50
N PHE A 78 9.57 -2.93 8.15
CA PHE A 78 10.12 -4.04 8.93
C PHE A 78 10.48 -3.62 10.36
N ILE A 79 11.16 -2.47 10.53
CA ILE A 79 11.45 -1.92 11.86
C ILE A 79 10.18 -1.74 12.70
N SER A 80 9.05 -1.35 12.08
CA SER A 80 7.75 -1.21 12.76
C SER A 80 7.19 -2.51 13.31
N LEU A 81 7.51 -3.63 12.65
CA LEU A 81 7.09 -4.96 13.06
C LEU A 81 7.95 -5.42 14.23
N CYS A 82 9.24 -5.10 14.22
CA CYS A 82 10.17 -5.49 15.28
C CYS A 82 9.94 -4.73 16.58
N VAL A 83 9.67 -3.42 16.52
CA VAL A 83 9.61 -2.56 17.69
C VAL A 83 8.71 -1.33 17.50
N THR A 84 8.01 -0.95 18.58
CA THR A 84 7.20 0.26 18.68
C THR A 84 7.72 1.15 19.81
N ALA A 85 7.36 2.44 19.80
CA ALA A 85 7.69 3.40 20.86
C ALA A 85 6.41 4.14 21.27
N PRO A 86 5.62 3.61 22.23
CA PRO A 86 4.25 4.05 22.47
C PRO A 86 4.15 5.48 22.99
N GLU A 87 5.00 5.89 23.94
CA GLU A 87 4.99 7.26 24.47
C GLU A 87 5.34 8.28 23.38
N HIS A 88 6.39 8.01 22.60
CA HIS A 88 6.73 8.87 21.47
C HIS A 88 5.65 8.87 20.37
N ALA A 89 4.95 7.75 20.17
CA ALA A 89 3.83 7.69 19.23
C ALA A 89 2.67 8.58 19.69
N LYS A 90 2.34 8.58 20.99
CA LYS A 90 1.33 9.47 21.57
C LYS A 90 1.72 10.95 21.44
N GLU A 91 2.98 11.29 21.73
CA GLU A 91 3.50 12.66 21.51
C GLU A 91 3.27 13.10 20.06
N LYS A 92 3.64 12.24 19.09
CA LYS A 92 3.47 12.53 17.66
C LYS A 92 2.02 12.59 17.22
N GLU A 93 1.15 11.78 17.81
CA GLU A 93 -0.28 11.86 17.57
C GLU A 93 -0.86 13.19 18.07
N ALA A 94 -0.48 13.62 19.27
CA ALA A 94 -0.88 14.92 19.82
C ALA A 94 -0.39 16.10 18.96
N GLU A 95 0.85 16.06 18.46
CA GLU A 95 1.37 17.06 17.51
C GLU A 95 0.51 17.10 16.22
N VAL A 96 0.15 15.93 15.69
CA VAL A 96 -0.68 15.82 14.49
C VAL A 96 -2.09 16.37 14.73
N GLU A 97 -2.70 16.07 15.88
CA GLU A 97 -4.02 16.60 16.26
C GLU A 97 -3.98 18.12 16.44
N ALA A 98 -2.93 18.68 17.06
CA ALA A 98 -2.77 20.13 17.16
C ALA A 98 -2.65 20.80 15.77
N VAL A 99 -1.99 20.14 14.81
CA VAL A 99 -1.93 20.61 13.42
C VAL A 99 -3.30 20.48 12.73
N LYS A 100 -4.06 19.42 12.99
CA LYS A 100 -5.41 19.22 12.45
C LYS A 100 -6.40 20.25 12.97
N ALA A 101 -6.32 20.61 14.26
CA ALA A 101 -7.17 21.64 14.88
C ALA A 101 -7.03 23.01 14.19
N ARG A 102 -5.89 23.29 13.56
CA ARG A 102 -5.63 24.53 12.80
C ARG A 102 -6.15 24.49 11.36
N TRP A 103 -6.74 23.39 10.91
CA TRP A 103 -7.24 23.31 9.53
C TRP A 103 -8.49 24.16 9.35
N GLY A 104 -8.51 25.00 8.31
CA GLY A 104 -9.72 25.70 7.89
C GLY A 104 -10.75 24.75 7.26
N ARG A 105 -12.01 25.20 7.24
CA ARG A 105 -13.19 24.45 6.74
C ARG A 105 -12.94 23.69 5.43
N ARG A 106 -12.45 24.38 4.39
CA ARG A 106 -12.18 23.80 3.07
C ARG A 106 -11.19 22.62 3.12
N LYS A 107 -10.16 22.69 3.98
CA LYS A 107 -9.16 21.61 4.11
C LYS A 107 -9.76 20.40 4.81
N ILE A 108 -10.60 20.63 5.83
CA ILE A 108 -11.31 19.56 6.53
C ILE A 108 -12.24 18.83 5.55
N GLU A 109 -13.12 19.55 4.85
CA GLU A 109 -14.03 18.99 3.85
C GLU A 109 -13.30 18.15 2.80
N ALA A 110 -12.20 18.67 2.25
CA ALA A 110 -11.41 17.94 1.26
C ALA A 110 -10.78 16.65 1.81
N ARG A 111 -10.35 16.65 3.09
CA ARG A 111 -9.77 15.48 3.75
C ARG A 111 -10.82 14.44 4.08
N VAL A 112 -12.01 14.86 4.55
CA VAL A 112 -13.17 13.98 4.78
C VAL A 112 -13.61 13.33 3.47
N ALA A 113 -13.81 14.12 2.40
CA ALA A 113 -14.18 13.58 1.09
C ALA A 113 -13.14 12.59 0.54
N ARG A 114 -11.83 12.81 0.78
CA ARG A 114 -10.77 11.85 0.43
C ARG A 114 -10.88 10.56 1.24
N ALA A 115 -11.20 10.65 2.54
CA ALA A 115 -11.38 9.49 3.40
C ALA A 115 -12.57 8.64 2.95
N GLU A 116 -13.72 9.27 2.64
CA GLU A 116 -14.90 8.59 2.10
C GLU A 116 -14.60 7.89 0.77
N ARG A 117 -13.93 8.57 -0.17
CA ARG A 117 -13.50 7.91 -1.42
C ARG A 117 -12.63 6.68 -1.16
N LYS A 118 -11.70 6.77 -0.20
CA LYS A 118 -10.82 5.65 0.15
C LYS A 118 -11.58 4.47 0.76
N LYS A 119 -12.64 4.71 1.53
CA LYS A 119 -13.50 3.64 2.09
C LYS A 119 -14.20 2.84 0.99
N LEU A 120 -14.56 3.50 -0.11
CA LEU A 120 -15.21 2.86 -1.26
C LEU A 120 -14.23 2.05 -2.14
N TRP A 121 -12.91 2.18 -1.95
CA TRP A 121 -11.94 1.42 -2.74
C TRP A 121 -12.01 -0.07 -2.41
N GLY A 122 -12.12 -0.92 -3.45
CA GLY A 122 -12.14 -2.37 -3.30
C GLY A 122 -13.44 -2.95 -2.73
N GLN A 123 -14.51 -2.14 -2.64
CA GLN A 123 -15.86 -2.62 -2.28
C GLN A 123 -16.63 -3.20 -3.48
N GLU A 124 -16.19 -2.92 -4.71
CA GLU A 124 -16.68 -3.59 -5.90
C GLU A 124 -15.66 -4.66 -6.33
N GLY A 125 -16.01 -5.90 -6.03
CA GLY A 125 -15.34 -7.13 -6.46
C GLY A 125 -16.38 -8.22 -6.65
#